data_AF-A0A6M7UY73-F1
#
_entry.id   AF-A0A6M7UY73-F1
#
_cell.length_a   1.000
_cell.length_b   1.000
_cell.length_c   1.000
_cell.angle_alpha   90.00
_cell.angle_beta   90.00
_cell.angle_gamma   90.00
#
_symmetry.space_group_name_H-M   'P 1'
#
loop_
_entity.id
_entity.type
_entity.pdbx_description
1 polymer ?
#
loop_
_entity_poly.entity_id
_entity_poly.type
_entity_poly.pdbx_seq_one_letter_code
_entity_poly.pdbx_strand_id
1 'polypeptide(L)' 'MIASSDFGELGSVIAAEAVYHSPVKWHPYPGHDLVCLLVRTAAGVFEDFRYERQMDRRYRWH' A
#
# COMPACT_ATOMS: atom_id res chain seq x y z
N MET A 1 7.45 -3.17 -7.87
CA MET A 1 6.45 -3.80 -6.99
C MET A 1 5.04 -3.64 -7.58
N ILE A 2 4.34 -2.51 -7.39
CA ILE A 2 2.93 -2.38 -7.80
C ILE A 2 2.72 -2.48 -9.32
N ALA A 3 3.36 -1.60 -10.11
CA ALA A 3 3.19 -1.59 -11.57
C ALA A 3 3.73 -2.86 -12.27
N SER A 4 4.61 -3.61 -11.59
CA SER A 4 5.18 -4.86 -12.09
C SER A 4 4.47 -6.12 -11.55
N SER A 5 3.45 -5.94 -10.69
CA SER A 5 2.78 -7.03 -9.96
C SER A 5 3.72 -8.00 -9.23
N ASP A 6 4.90 -7.53 -8.84
CA ASP A 6 5.92 -8.33 -8.16
C ASP A 6 6.01 -7.92 -6.69
N PHE A 7 5.49 -8.77 -5.81
CA PHE A 7 5.35 -8.53 -4.37
C PHE A 7 6.31 -9.36 -3.51
N GLY A 8 7.40 -9.89 -4.09
CA GLY A 8 8.40 -10.66 -3.34
C GLY A 8 8.94 -9.90 -2.12
N GLU A 9 9.22 -8.61 -2.30
CA GLU A 9 9.74 -7.72 -1.26
C GLU A 9 8.67 -7.01 -0.42
N LEU A 10 7.38 -7.34 -0.58
CA LEU A 10 6.33 -6.59 0.13
C LEU A 10 6.47 -6.68 1.65
N GLY A 11 6.86 -7.85 2.17
CA GLY A 11 7.04 -8.03 3.61
C GLY A 11 8.24 -7.25 4.18
N SER A 12 9.24 -6.91 3.37
CA SER A 12 10.42 -6.18 3.88
C SER A 12 10.16 -4.68 4.03
N VAL A 13 9.16 -4.12 3.32
CA VAL A 13 8.83 -2.69 3.33
C VAL A 13 7.67 -2.31 4.27
N ILE A 14 6.90 -3.29 4.75
CA ILE A 14 5.77 -3.07 5.67
C ILE A 14 6.27 -3.19 7.11
N ALA A 15 5.95 -2.21 7.95
CA ALA A 15 6.29 -2.25 9.37
C ALA A 15 5.48 -3.32 10.12
N ALA A 16 6.03 -3.85 11.22
CA ALA A 16 5.36 -4.85 12.06
C ALA A 16 3.98 -4.35 12.55
N GLU A 17 3.92 -3.09 12.95
CA GLU A 17 2.77 -2.37 13.46
C GLU A 17 1.95 -1.64 12.38
N ALA A 18 2.17 -1.93 11.10
CA ALA A 18 1.44 -1.27 10.01
C ALA A 18 -0.08 -1.42 10.15
N VAL A 19 -0.80 -0.38 9.73
CA VAL A 19 -2.26 -0.34 9.73
C VAL A 19 -2.74 -0.02 8.32
N TYR A 20 -3.60 -0.87 7.77
CA TYR A 20 -4.26 -0.63 6.49
C TYR A 20 -5.64 0.01 6.70
N HIS A 21 -5.93 1.06 5.93
CA HIS A 21 -7.22 1.73 5.88
C HIS A 21 -7.85 1.51 4.50
N SER A 22 -8.98 0.81 4.47
CA SER A 22 -9.70 0.53 3.23
C SER A 22 -10.47 1.77 2.74
N PRO A 23 -10.55 2.02 1.42
CA PRO A 23 -11.44 3.04 0.87
C PRO A 23 -12.93 2.69 1.04
N VAL A 24 -13.26 1.44 1.38
CA VAL A 24 -14.65 0.95 1.45
C VAL A 24 -15.22 1.00 2.89
N LYS A 25 -14.38 0.81 3.91
CA LYS A 25 -14.80 0.69 5.31
C LYS A 25 -13.85 1.47 6.20
N TRP A 26 -14.43 2.25 7.12
CA TRP A 26 -13.69 3.06 8.10
C TRP A 26 -12.86 2.25 9.11
N HIS A 27 -13.22 0.99 9.37
CA HIS A 27 -12.54 0.17 10.38
C HIS A 27 -11.10 -0.18 9.97
N PRO A 28 -10.09 0.08 10.82
CA PRO A 28 -8.68 -0.20 10.52
C PRO A 28 -8.35 -1.69 10.58
N TYR A 29 -7.32 -2.09 9.83
CA TYR A 29 -6.81 -3.46 9.79
C TYR A 29 -5.33 -3.47 10.24
N PRO A 30 -5.04 -3.73 11.53
CA PRO A 30 -3.68 -3.71 12.05
C PRO A 30 -2.93 -5.02 11.81
N GLY A 31 -1.61 -4.92 11.65
CA GLY A 31 -0.69 -6.04 11.66
C GLY A 31 -0.10 -6.34 10.29
N HIS A 32 1.22 -6.53 10.27
CA HIS A 32 2.04 -6.80 9.09
C HIS A 32 1.44 -7.78 8.07
N ASP A 33 1.10 -8.98 8.50
CA ASP A 33 0.67 -10.05 7.59
C ASP A 33 -0.68 -9.75 6.95
N LEU A 34 -1.60 -9.17 7.74
CA LEU A 34 -2.90 -8.74 7.27
C LEU A 34 -2.78 -7.60 6.27
N VAL A 35 -1.91 -6.62 6.53
CA VAL A 35 -1.61 -5.53 5.59
C VAL A 35 -1.04 -6.08 4.29
N CYS A 36 -0.08 -7.01 4.36
CA CYS A 36 0.50 -7.64 3.17
C CYS A 36 -0.55 -8.37 2.33
N LEU A 37 -1.46 -9.13 2.98
CA LEU A 37 -2.55 -9.81 2.30
C LEU A 37 -3.50 -8.83 1.59
N LEU A 38 -3.91 -7.78 2.30
CA LEU A 38 -4.85 -6.79 1.78
C LEU A 38 -4.26 -6.00 0.60
N VAL A 39 -2.99 -5.61 0.68
CA VAL A 39 -2.30 -4.91 -0.41
C VAL A 39 -2.20 -5.80 -1.65
N ARG A 40 -1.80 -7.08 -1.51
CA ARG A 40 -1.74 -8.02 -2.64
C ARG A 40 -3.12 -8.22 -3.28
N THR A 41 -4.14 -8.37 -2.44
CA THR A 41 -5.52 -8.58 -2.91
C THR A 41 -6.05 -7.36 -3.65
N ALA A 42 -5.84 -6.15 -3.11
CA ALA A 42 -6.24 -4.91 -3.76
C ALA A 42 -5.48 -4.67 -5.06
N ALA A 43 -4.18 -4.97 -5.11
CA ALA A 43 -3.41 -4.84 -6.35
C ALA A 43 -3.89 -5.80 -7.44
N GLY A 44 -4.37 -7.00 -7.07
CA GLY A 44 -4.85 -8.00 -8.03
C GLY A 44 -6.15 -7.65 -8.74
N VAL A 45 -6.88 -6.60 -8.33
CA VAL A 45 -8.12 -6.16 -9.01
C VAL A 45 -7.91 -5.00 -9.98
N PHE A 46 -6.75 -4.34 -9.96
CA PHE A 46 -6.48 -3.20 -10.82
C PHE A 46 -5.68 -3.64 -12.05
N GLU A 47 -6.22 -3.32 -13.22
CA GLU A 47 -5.55 -3.49 -14.52
C GLU A 47 -4.93 -2.15 -14.96
N ASP A 48 -3.82 -2.20 -15.70
CA ASP A 48 -3.11 -1.03 -16.23
C ASP A 48 -2.78 0.06 -15.18
N PHE A 49 -2.46 -0.35 -13.95
CA PHE A 49 -2.20 0.57 -12.85
C PHE A 49 -0.99 1.48 -13.11
N ARG A 50 -1.20 2.79 -13.02
CA ARG A 50 -0.17 3.82 -13.15
C ARG A 50 -0.38 4.96 -12.15
N TYR A 51 0.72 5.44 -11.56
CA TYR A 51 0.72 6.69 -10.80
C TYR A 51 0.74 7.88 -11.76
N GLU A 52 -0.28 8.75 -11.70
CA GLU A 52 -0.36 9.96 -12.52
C GLU A 52 0.44 11.14 -11.95
N ARG A 53 0.43 11.29 -10.62
CA ARG A 53 1.21 12.30 -9.89
C ARG A 53 1.68 11.74 -8.55
N GLN A 54 2.85 12.18 -8.11
CA GLN A 54 3.40 11.85 -6.80
C GLN A 54 3.68 13.16 -6.05
N MET A 55 3.30 13.19 -4.77
CA MET A 55 3.57 14.30 -3.87
C MET A 55 4.46 13.78 -2.75
N ASP A 56 5.58 14.45 -2.50
CA ASP A 56 6.45 14.18 -1.36
C ASP A 56 6.25 15.27 -0.29
N ARG A 57 6.28 14.87 0.97
CA ARG A 57 6.08 15.76 2.12
C ARG A 57 7.23 16.76 2.32
N ARG A 58 8.36 16.59 1.63
CA ARG A 58 9.57 17.45 1.80
C ARG A 58 9.43 18.91 1.38
N TYR A 59 8.24 19.37 0.98
CA TYR A 59 7.95 20.81 0.90
C TYR A 59 7.79 21.39 2.31
N ARG A 60 8.92 21.78 2.91
CA ARG A 60 8.94 22.65 4.09
C ARG A 60 8.66 24.08 3.61
N TRP A 61 7.48 24.60 3.92
CA TRP A 61 7.24 26.04 3.82
C TRP A 61 8.20 26.75 4.78
N HIS A 62 9.06 27.60 4.23
CA HIS A 62 9.90 28.55 4.97
C HIS A 62 9.12 29.84 5.22
#